data_AF-A0A968J824-F1
#
_entry.id   AF-A0A968J824-F1
#
_cell.length_a   1.000
_cell.length_b   1.000
_cell.length_c   1.000
_cell.angle_alpha   90.00
_cell.angle_beta   90.00
_cell.angle_gamma   90.00
#
_symmetry.space_group_name_H-M   'P 1'
#
loop_
_entity.id
_entity.type
_entity.pdbx_description
1 polymer ?
#
loop_
_entity_poly.entity_id
_entity_poly.type
_entity_poly.pdbx_seq_one_letter_code
_entity_poly.pdbx_strand_id
1 'polypeptide(L)'
;MADNLAAKVTLQRATQLAPDLKTGFNALGIVLLDLGEVDAAVAANRRAVEIDPNNEIGHYNLSLSLQARGDYQEGITAAQRAVDLEPGNPHPRVALALGYFQAEQIEQAITTYRQVLTMDGRYRDPAFVEGLVEFGFTPEQTQTVQILRAETP
;
A
#
# COMPACT_ATOMS: atom_id res chain seq x y z
N MET A 1 -12.31 4.93 -15.29
CA MET A 1 -11.29 5.74 -16.01
C MET A 1 -11.67 7.22 -16.14
N ALA A 2 -12.85 7.58 -16.67
CA ALA A 2 -13.26 8.99 -16.79
C ALA A 2 -13.32 9.74 -15.44
N ASP A 3 -13.80 9.05 -14.40
CA ASP A 3 -13.93 9.65 -13.06
C ASP A 3 -12.56 9.94 -12.41
N ASN A 4 -11.55 9.10 -12.62
CA ASN A 4 -10.21 9.29 -12.05
C ASN A 4 -9.48 10.48 -12.69
N LEU A 5 -9.70 10.77 -13.98
CA LEU A 5 -9.15 11.96 -14.62
C LEU A 5 -9.76 13.25 -14.06
N ALA A 6 -11.08 13.28 -13.84
CA ALA A 6 -11.74 14.42 -13.21
C ALA A 6 -11.32 14.60 -11.74
N ALA A 7 -11.18 13.49 -11.00
CA ALA A 7 -10.68 13.48 -9.64
C ALA A 7 -9.25 14.04 -9.57
N LYS A 8 -8.35 13.61 -10.47
CA LYS A 8 -6.98 14.13 -10.57
C LYS A 8 -6.97 15.66 -10.69
N VAL A 9 -7.71 16.22 -11.66
CA VAL A 9 -7.75 17.68 -11.87
C VAL A 9 -8.28 18.41 -10.62
N THR A 10 -9.33 17.88 -10.00
CA THR A 10 -9.93 18.47 -8.80
C THR A 10 -8.96 18.44 -7.62
N LEU A 11 -8.29 17.32 -7.41
CA LEU A 11 -7.32 17.13 -6.34
C LEU A 11 -6.06 17.96 -6.54
N GLN A 12 -5.56 18.08 -7.78
CA GLN A 12 -4.44 18.99 -8.11
C GLN A 12 -4.77 20.45 -7.79
N ARG A 13 -6.01 20.89 -8.09
CA ARG A 13 -6.45 22.23 -7.69
C ARG A 13 -6.56 22.37 -6.17
N ALA A 14 -7.07 21.34 -5.48
CA ALA A 14 -7.19 21.35 -4.03
C ALA A 14 -5.82 21.44 -3.34
N THR A 15 -4.81 20.70 -3.80
CA THR A 15 -3.45 20.75 -3.24
C THR A 15 -2.73 22.07 -3.52
N GLN A 16 -3.04 22.76 -4.62
CA GLN A 16 -2.56 24.11 -4.88
C GLN A 16 -3.20 25.16 -3.95
N LEU A 17 -4.50 25.03 -3.68
CA LEU A 17 -5.23 25.94 -2.78
C LEU A 17 -4.90 25.70 -1.31
N ALA A 18 -4.55 24.47 -0.94
CA ALA A 18 -4.23 24.05 0.42
C ALA A 18 -2.95 23.18 0.44
N PRO A 19 -1.75 23.80 0.37
CA PRO A 19 -0.47 23.10 0.23
C PRO A 19 -0.01 22.31 1.48
N ASP A 20 -0.73 22.49 2.59
CA ASP A 20 -0.50 21.79 3.86
C ASP A 20 -1.61 20.79 4.19
N LEU A 21 -2.51 20.51 3.22
CA LEU A 21 -3.57 19.52 3.40
C LEU A 21 -3.09 18.12 3.01
N LYS A 22 -2.58 17.37 4.00
CA LYS A 22 -2.11 15.98 3.80
C LYS A 22 -3.15 15.07 3.14
N THR A 23 -4.44 15.22 3.45
CA THR A 23 -5.50 14.39 2.89
C THR A 23 -5.70 14.64 1.39
N GLY A 24 -5.49 15.87 0.93
CA GLY A 24 -5.53 16.21 -0.49
C GLY A 24 -4.39 15.55 -1.26
N PHE A 25 -3.17 15.60 -0.71
CA PHE A 25 -2.01 14.92 -1.29
C PHE A 25 -2.13 13.39 -1.24
N ASN A 26 -2.68 12.82 -0.16
CA ASN A 26 -2.95 11.38 -0.07
C ASN A 26 -3.93 10.92 -1.16
N ALA A 27 -5.08 11.60 -1.27
CA ALA A 27 -6.08 11.27 -2.28
C ALA A 27 -5.54 11.47 -3.70
N LEU A 28 -4.74 12.52 -3.94
CA LEU A 28 -4.08 12.73 -5.22
C LEU A 28 -3.13 11.58 -5.56
N GLY A 29 -2.33 11.13 -4.60
CA GLY A 29 -1.41 10.01 -4.79
C GLY A 29 -2.11 8.71 -5.18
N ILE A 30 -3.23 8.38 -4.51
CA ILE A 30 -4.06 7.21 -4.85
C ILE A 30 -4.57 7.31 -6.30
N VAL A 31 -5.18 8.44 -6.67
CA VAL A 31 -5.72 8.63 -8.02
C VAL A 31 -4.63 8.59 -9.09
N LEU A 32 -3.45 9.14 -8.82
CA LEU A 32 -2.31 9.08 -9.73
C LEU A 32 -1.80 7.65 -9.90
N LEU A 33 -1.75 6.87 -8.82
CA LEU A 33 -1.35 5.47 -8.86
C LEU A 33 -2.33 4.64 -9.70
N ASP A 34 -3.64 4.82 -9.51
CA ASP A 34 -4.69 4.17 -10.31
C ASP A 34 -4.63 4.53 -11.81
N LEU A 35 -4.13 5.72 -12.13
CA LEU A 35 -3.93 6.17 -13.51
C LEU A 35 -2.58 5.68 -14.10
N GLY A 36 -1.76 4.99 -13.32
CA GLY A 36 -0.42 4.53 -13.72
C GLY A 36 0.63 5.65 -13.74
N GLU A 37 0.32 6.84 -13.21
CA GLU A 37 1.25 7.96 -13.10
C GLU A 37 2.12 7.81 -11.84
N VAL A 38 2.89 6.72 -11.80
CA VAL A 38 3.59 6.22 -10.60
C VAL A 38 4.53 7.26 -9.99
N ASP A 39 5.35 7.95 -10.79
CA ASP A 39 6.27 8.97 -10.29
C ASP A 39 5.54 10.15 -9.62
N ALA A 40 4.42 10.57 -10.22
CA ALA A 40 3.60 11.64 -9.67
C ALA A 40 2.90 11.19 -8.38
N ALA A 41 2.47 9.92 -8.31
CA ALA A 41 1.90 9.32 -7.10
C ALA A 41 2.90 9.35 -5.94
N VAL A 42 4.15 8.90 -6.17
CA VAL A 42 5.21 8.97 -5.17
C VAL A 42 5.45 10.40 -4.69
N ALA A 43 5.53 11.36 -5.61
CA ALA A 43 5.73 12.76 -5.23
C ALA A 43 4.58 13.30 -4.35
N ALA A 44 3.32 12.99 -4.70
CA ALA A 44 2.16 13.40 -3.92
C ALA A 44 2.14 12.73 -2.53
N ASN A 45 2.38 11.42 -2.45
CA ASN A 45 2.37 10.72 -1.15
C ASN A 45 3.58 11.09 -0.27
N ARG A 46 4.76 11.35 -0.84
CA ARG A 46 5.89 11.92 -0.08
C ARG A 46 5.52 13.25 0.54
N ARG A 47 4.89 14.15 -0.23
CA ARG A 47 4.42 15.43 0.30
C ARG A 47 3.42 15.26 1.45
N ALA A 48 2.52 14.28 1.37
CA ALA A 48 1.58 14.00 2.46
C ALA A 48 2.28 13.55 3.75
N VAL A 49 3.32 12.71 3.64
CA VAL A 49 4.15 12.26 4.76
C VAL A 49 5.03 13.38 5.32
N GLU A 50 5.54 14.27 4.48
CA GLU A 50 6.30 15.46 4.94
C GLU A 50 5.43 16.42 5.76
N ILE A 51 4.17 16.61 5.35
CA ILE A 51 3.20 17.45 6.07
C ILE A 51 2.85 16.83 7.43
N ASP A 52 2.68 15.51 7.49
CA ASP A 52 2.38 14.79 8.73
C ASP A 52 3.11 13.44 8.79
N PRO A 53 4.30 13.41 9.43
CA PRO A 53 5.10 12.20 9.55
C PRO A 53 4.48 11.08 10.41
N ASN A 54 3.40 11.38 11.14
CA ASN A 54 2.68 10.42 11.99
C ASN A 54 1.36 9.95 11.38
N ASN A 55 1.11 10.27 10.11
CA ASN A 55 -0.05 9.81 9.38
C ASN A 55 0.19 8.41 8.78
N GLU A 56 -0.34 7.37 9.42
CA GLU A 56 -0.24 5.99 8.95
C GLU A 56 -0.67 5.83 7.49
N ILE A 57 -1.84 6.36 7.12
CA ILE A 57 -2.38 6.29 5.75
C ILE A 57 -1.40 6.91 4.73
N GLY A 58 -0.69 7.97 5.11
CA GLY A 58 0.32 8.59 4.26
C GLY A 58 1.50 7.66 3.97
N HIS A 59 2.03 7.02 5.01
CA HIS A 59 3.10 6.03 4.87
C HIS A 59 2.64 4.77 4.12
N TYR A 60 1.42 4.30 4.37
CA TYR A 60 0.82 3.18 3.64
C TYR A 60 0.73 3.47 2.13
N ASN A 61 0.14 4.60 1.74
CA ASN A 61 0.01 4.95 0.33
C ASN A 61 1.38 5.20 -0.33
N LEU A 62 2.31 5.86 0.39
CA LEU A 62 3.67 6.05 -0.09
C LEU A 62 4.35 4.70 -0.35
N SER A 63 4.16 3.72 0.53
CA SER A 63 4.72 2.38 0.35
C SER A 63 4.27 1.72 -0.94
N LEU A 64 2.97 1.78 -1.25
CA LEU A 64 2.40 1.22 -2.47
C LEU A 64 2.91 1.94 -3.72
N SER A 65 3.00 3.27 -3.71
CA SER A 65 3.52 4.01 -4.85
C SER A 65 5.01 3.73 -5.11
N LEU A 66 5.83 3.62 -4.06
CA LEU A 66 7.25 3.28 -4.18
C LEU A 66 7.44 1.85 -4.71
N GLN A 67 6.65 0.91 -4.18
CA GLN A 67 6.61 -0.48 -4.64
C GLN A 67 6.22 -0.57 -6.12
N ALA A 68 5.19 0.13 -6.55
CA ALA A 68 4.79 0.20 -7.96
C ALA A 68 5.86 0.82 -8.87
N ARG A 69 6.73 1.69 -8.33
CA ARG A 69 7.87 2.26 -9.07
C ARG A 69 9.06 1.31 -9.18
N GLY A 70 9.11 0.27 -8.34
CA GLY A 70 10.26 -0.62 -8.21
C GLY A 70 11.23 -0.26 -7.08
N ASP A 71 10.92 0.76 -6.27
CA ASP A 71 11.75 1.21 -5.15
C ASP A 71 11.45 0.38 -3.89
N TYR A 72 11.61 -0.93 -3.99
CA TYR A 72 11.09 -1.87 -2.99
C TYR A 72 11.62 -1.62 -1.58
N GLN A 73 12.90 -1.28 -1.42
CA GLN A 73 13.48 -1.06 -0.09
C GLN A 73 12.93 0.21 0.60
N GLU A 74 12.69 1.28 -0.16
CA GLU A 74 12.06 2.48 0.38
C GLU A 74 10.58 2.22 0.67
N GLY A 75 9.90 1.48 -0.21
CA GLY A 75 8.53 1.03 -0.01
C GLY A 75 8.36 0.19 1.25
N ILE A 76 9.25 -0.78 1.50
CA ILE A 76 9.29 -1.58 2.73
C ILE A 76 9.47 -0.67 3.96
N THR A 77 10.37 0.32 3.88
CA THR A 77 10.59 1.26 4.98
C THR A 77 9.34 2.08 5.31
N ALA A 78 8.64 2.58 4.28
CA ALA A 78 7.38 3.30 4.46
C ALA A 78 6.27 2.38 5.02
N ALA A 79 6.15 1.15 4.51
CA ALA A 79 5.18 0.18 5.02
C ALA A 79 5.44 -0.17 6.49
N GLN A 80 6.71 -0.38 6.88
CA GLN A 80 7.08 -0.61 8.28
C GLN A 80 6.69 0.58 9.16
N ARG A 81 6.92 1.82 8.70
CA ARG A 81 6.51 3.01 9.43
C ARG A 81 4.99 3.08 9.63
N ALA A 82 4.20 2.70 8.63
CA ALA A 82 2.75 2.59 8.75
C ALA A 82 2.33 1.49 9.75
N VAL A 83 3.00 0.33 9.76
CA VAL A 83 2.79 -0.73 10.76
C VAL A 83 3.10 -0.25 12.18
N ASP A 84 4.17 0.52 12.36
CA ASP A 84 4.57 1.04 13.67
C ASP A 84 3.57 2.08 14.21
N LEU A 85 2.95 2.85 13.31
CA LEU A 85 1.96 3.87 13.66
C LEU A 85 0.60 3.26 14.05
N GLU A 86 0.12 2.26 13.30
CA GLU A 86 -1.13 1.54 13.60
C GLU A 86 -0.92 0.02 13.61
N PRO A 87 -0.34 -0.56 14.67
CA PRO A 87 -0.02 -1.99 14.72
C PRO A 87 -1.24 -2.93 14.71
N GLY A 88 -2.44 -2.40 14.98
CA GLY A 88 -3.71 -3.12 14.91
C GLY A 88 -4.35 -3.12 13.51
N ASN A 89 -3.84 -2.31 12.57
CA ASN A 89 -4.34 -2.26 11.20
C ASN A 89 -3.61 -3.32 10.33
N PRO A 90 -4.32 -4.28 9.71
CA PRO A 90 -3.67 -5.29 8.86
C PRO A 90 -3.17 -4.71 7.53
N HIS A 91 -3.74 -3.62 7.01
CA HIS A 91 -3.43 -3.10 5.67
C HIS A 91 -1.96 -2.71 5.47
N PRO A 92 -1.31 -1.96 6.37
CA PRO A 92 0.14 -1.72 6.32
C PRO A 92 0.98 -2.99 6.33
N ARG A 93 0.57 -3.99 7.10
CA ARG A 93 1.31 -5.25 7.24
C ARG A 93 1.19 -6.12 5.98
N VAL A 94 0.08 -6.01 5.26
CA VAL A 94 -0.10 -6.61 3.92
C VAL A 94 0.78 -5.90 2.90
N ALA A 95 0.82 -4.56 2.88
CA ALA A 95 1.71 -3.81 2.01
C ALA A 95 3.20 -4.08 2.32
N LEU A 96 3.54 -4.33 3.58
CA LEU A 96 4.88 -4.77 3.99
C LEU A 96 5.21 -6.16 3.43
N ALA A 97 4.28 -7.13 3.55
CA ALA A 97 4.46 -8.46 2.97
C ALA A 97 4.60 -8.39 1.43
N LEU A 98 3.80 -7.56 0.77
CA LEU A 98 3.91 -7.29 -0.67
C LEU A 98 5.29 -6.74 -1.04
N GLY A 99 5.76 -5.72 -0.32
CA GLY A 99 7.09 -5.14 -0.53
C GLY A 99 8.20 -6.18 -0.38
N TYR A 100 8.12 -7.06 0.62
CA TYR A 100 9.06 -8.17 0.76
C TYR A 100 8.98 -9.17 -0.39
N PHE A 101 7.78 -9.52 -0.87
CA PHE A 101 7.62 -10.39 -2.05
C PHE A 101 8.28 -9.78 -3.30
N GLN A 102 8.05 -8.49 -3.55
CA GLN A 102 8.61 -7.78 -4.70
C GLN A 102 10.13 -7.60 -4.62
N ALA A 103 10.66 -7.48 -3.39
CA ALA A 103 12.10 -7.45 -3.15
C ALA A 103 12.75 -8.85 -3.12
N GLU A 104 12.02 -9.90 -3.49
CA GLU A 104 12.46 -11.32 -3.43
C GLU A 104 12.87 -11.80 -2.03
N GLN A 105 12.41 -11.11 -0.98
CA GLN A 105 12.62 -11.44 0.43
C GLN A 105 11.51 -12.38 0.94
N ILE A 106 11.45 -13.57 0.35
CA ILE A 106 10.31 -14.50 0.48
C ILE A 106 10.07 -14.95 1.93
N GLU A 107 11.13 -15.19 2.72
CA GLU A 107 10.99 -15.62 4.12
C GLU A 107 10.34 -14.52 4.99
N GLN A 108 10.77 -13.26 4.81
CA GLN A 108 10.17 -12.12 5.49
C GLN A 108 8.72 -11.91 5.04
N ALA A 109 8.43 -12.07 3.74
CA ALA A 109 7.08 -11.94 3.20
C ALA A 109 6.11 -12.94 3.84
N ILE A 110 6.50 -14.22 3.88
CA ILE A 110 5.72 -15.31 4.50
C ILE A 110 5.52 -15.05 5.99
N THR A 111 6.58 -14.70 6.71
CA THR A 111 6.52 -14.43 8.15
C THR A 111 5.58 -13.26 8.45
N THR A 112 5.67 -12.20 7.66
CA THR A 112 4.83 -11.01 7.80
C THR A 112 3.37 -11.33 7.48
N TYR A 113 3.09 -12.08 6.40
CA TYR A 113 1.73 -12.44 6.02
C TYR A 113 1.08 -13.39 7.03
N ARG A 114 1.83 -14.31 7.66
CA ARG A 114 1.31 -15.13 8.76
C ARG A 114 0.78 -14.30 9.92
N GLN A 115 1.39 -13.15 10.21
CA GLN A 115 0.84 -12.23 11.22
C GLN A 115 -0.50 -11.66 10.77
N VAL A 116 -0.65 -11.28 9.50
CA VAL A 116 -1.93 -10.79 8.94
C VAL A 116 -3.06 -11.81 9.12
N LEU A 117 -2.79 -13.11 8.91
CA LEU A 117 -3.77 -14.18 9.11
C LEU A 117 -4.32 -14.27 10.55
N THR A 118 -3.60 -13.73 11.54
CA THR A 118 -4.03 -13.68 12.94
C THR A 118 -4.82 -12.41 13.29
N MET A 119 -4.73 -11.37 12.47
CA MET A 119 -5.34 -10.07 12.74
C MET A 119 -6.77 -9.98 12.24
N ASP A 120 -7.02 -10.49 11.03
CA ASP A 120 -8.30 -10.36 10.35
C ASP A 120 -8.58 -11.61 9.52
N GLY A 121 -9.70 -12.28 9.83
CA GLY A 121 -10.12 -13.52 9.20
C GLY A 121 -10.40 -13.40 7.69
N ARG A 122 -10.64 -12.18 7.17
CA ARG A 122 -10.83 -11.96 5.72
C ARG A 122 -9.60 -12.37 4.92
N TYR A 123 -8.39 -12.22 5.48
CA TYR A 123 -7.16 -12.65 4.80
C TYR A 123 -6.99 -14.18 4.75
N ARG A 124 -7.88 -14.95 5.38
CA ARG A 124 -8.00 -16.41 5.21
C ARG A 124 -8.98 -16.79 4.10
N ASP A 125 -9.89 -15.90 3.73
CA ASP A 125 -10.89 -16.15 2.70
C ASP A 125 -10.24 -16.20 1.30
N PRO A 126 -10.47 -17.26 0.50
CA PRO A 126 -9.89 -17.37 -0.83
C PRO A 126 -10.25 -16.26 -1.79
N ALA A 127 -11.50 -15.82 -1.83
CA ALA A 127 -11.93 -14.78 -2.75
C ALA A 127 -11.28 -13.43 -2.36
N PHE A 128 -11.16 -13.16 -1.07
CA PHE A 128 -10.46 -11.97 -0.59
C PHE A 128 -8.97 -11.98 -0.96
N VAL A 129 -8.29 -13.12 -0.79
CA VAL A 129 -6.87 -13.27 -1.15
C VAL A 129 -6.65 -13.17 -2.66
N GLU A 130 -7.54 -13.72 -3.48
CA GLU A 130 -7.49 -13.57 -4.94
C GLU A 130 -7.60 -12.10 -5.35
N GLY A 131 -8.44 -11.31 -4.66
CA GLY A 131 -8.55 -9.86 -4.89
C GLY A 131 -7.27 -9.07 -4.62
N LEU A 132 -6.28 -9.63 -3.91
CA LEU A 132 -5.01 -8.93 -3.65
C LEU A 132 -4.20 -8.66 -4.92
N VAL A 133 -4.50 -9.33 -6.03
CA VAL A 133 -3.89 -9.01 -7.33
C VAL A 133 -4.18 -7.58 -7.79
N GLU A 134 -5.33 -7.02 -7.41
CA GLU A 134 -5.67 -5.61 -7.70
C GLU A 134 -4.76 -4.64 -6.94
N PHE A 135 -4.11 -5.10 -5.87
CA PHE A 135 -3.20 -4.32 -5.03
C PHE A 135 -1.72 -4.61 -5.31
N GLY A 136 -1.41 -5.37 -6.38
CA GLY A 136 -0.05 -5.59 -6.86
C GLY A 136 0.57 -6.95 -6.52
N PHE A 137 -0.17 -7.86 -5.86
CA PHE A 137 0.28 -9.25 -5.74
C PHE A 137 0.25 -9.95 -7.09
N THR A 138 1.23 -10.83 -7.35
CA THR A 138 1.15 -11.74 -8.51
C THR A 138 0.29 -12.96 -8.19
N PRO A 139 -0.25 -13.67 -9.20
CA PRO A 139 -0.97 -14.94 -8.98
C PRO A 139 -0.15 -15.98 -8.19
N GLU A 140 1.17 -16.01 -8.37
CA GLU A 140 2.07 -16.90 -7.63
C GLU A 140 2.20 -16.48 -6.16
N GLN A 141 2.24 -15.19 -5.89
CA GLN A 141 2.28 -14.65 -4.52
C GLN A 141 0.95 -14.87 -3.80
N THR A 142 -0.19 -14.67 -4.47
CA THR A 142 -1.51 -14.98 -3.88
C THR A 142 -1.64 -16.48 -3.61
N GLN A 143 -1.21 -17.35 -4.53
CA GLN A 143 -1.16 -18.79 -4.30
C GLN A 143 -0.27 -19.16 -3.12
N THR A 144 0.89 -18.52 -2.97
CA THR A 144 1.80 -18.74 -1.84
C THR A 144 1.09 -18.46 -0.52
N VAL A 145 0.43 -17.31 -0.38
CA VAL A 145 -0.26 -16.96 0.87
C VAL A 145 -1.54 -17.78 1.09
N GLN A 146 -2.18 -18.27 0.02
CA GLN A 146 -3.26 -19.24 0.11
C GLN A 146 -2.81 -20.59 0.69
N ILE A 147 -1.56 -21.00 0.49
CA ILE A 147 -1.04 -22.22 1.11
C ILE A 147 -0.84 -22.00 2.62
N LEU A 148 -0.31 -20.84 3.02
CA LEU A 148 -0.09 -20.49 4.44
C LEU A 148 -1.37 -20.57 5.29
N ARG A 149 -2.52 -20.23 4.71
CA ARG A 149 -3.81 -20.30 5.41
C ARG A 149 -4.19 -21.74 5.78
N ALA A 150 -3.85 -22.72 4.94
CA ALA A 150 -4.20 -24.12 5.13
C ALA A 150 -3.39 -24.75 6.28
N GLU A 151 -2.25 -24.13 6.61
CA GLU A 151 -1.36 -24.52 7.72
C GLU A 151 -1.71 -23.80 9.04
N THR A 152 -2.60 -22.80 9.00
CA THR A 152 -2.97 -21.99 10.18
C THR A 152 -4.32 -22.47 10.71
N PRO A 153 -4.39 -23.16 11.86
CA PRO A 153 -5.64 -23.67 12.42
C PRO A 153 -6.65 -22.57 12.79
#